data_AF-A0A536GZ39-F1
#
_entry.id   AF-A0A536GZ39-F1
#
_cell.length_a   1.000
_cell.length_b   1.000
_cell.length_c   1.000
_cell.angle_alpha   90.00
_cell.angle_beta   90.00
_cell.angle_gamma   90.00
#
_symmetry.space_group_name_H-M   'P 1'
#
loop_
_entity.id
_entity.type
_entity.pdbx_description
1 polymer ?
#
loop_
_entity_poly.entity_id
_entity_poly.type
_entity_poly.pdbx_seq_one_letter_code
_entity_poly.pdbx_strand_id
1 'polypeptide(L)'
;MDVIMHVDAITLAAVADEWRSLLIGARIDTVIAPTEHAIALQCYAPGTPGQSGQNRWLYLSAHPQLARAHLTALKPPKIVSEPSSFIMLLRKYLEGTRIEAVTQPRWERVIEILASHRKDQETGERVRYRLIIEIMGRMSNIICCDEHGLILGSLKHIGAEINRYRVIAPRPSNVASQVNPCRAWTRQPSQQPSWS
;
A
#
# COMPACT_ATOMS: atom_id res chain seq x y z
N MET A 1 24.52 9.42 15.09
CA MET A 1 23.58 10.55 14.99
C MET A 1 22.42 10.08 14.14
N ASP A 2 21.32 9.67 14.76
CA ASP A 2 20.11 9.29 14.03
C ASP A 2 19.43 10.58 13.53
N VAL A 3 19.63 10.87 12.25
CA VAL A 3 18.87 11.94 11.58
C VAL A 3 17.43 11.45 11.47
N ILE A 4 16.56 11.94 12.35
CA ILE A 4 15.13 11.72 12.24
C ILE A 4 14.66 12.50 11.00
N MET A 5 14.47 11.78 9.90
CA MET A 5 13.85 12.34 8.71
C MET A 5 12.35 12.49 8.98
N HIS A 6 11.90 13.74 9.12
CA HIS A 6 10.47 14.03 9.15
C HIS A 6 9.90 13.93 7.74
N VAL A 7 9.20 12.84 7.46
CA VAL A 7 8.48 12.65 6.19
C VAL A 7 7.18 13.45 6.24
N ASP A 8 7.10 14.50 5.44
CA ASP A 8 5.91 15.31 5.24
C ASP A 8 5.14 14.92 3.95
N ALA A 9 3.98 15.54 3.75
CA ALA A 9 3.12 15.25 2.60
C ALA A 9 3.74 15.67 1.26
N ILE A 10 4.58 16.72 1.25
CA ILE A 10 5.25 17.22 0.04
C ILE A 10 6.35 16.25 -0.39
N THR A 11 7.13 15.78 0.56
CA THR A 11 8.14 14.73 0.38
C THR A 11 7.47 13.47 -0.17
N LEU A 12 6.31 13.08 0.37
CA LEU A 12 5.57 11.93 -0.15
C LEU A 12 4.98 12.15 -1.53
N ALA A 13 4.59 13.38 -1.89
CA ALA A 13 4.18 13.70 -3.24
C ALA A 13 5.34 13.47 -4.22
N ALA A 14 6.55 13.94 -3.90
CA ALA A 14 7.74 13.70 -4.72
C ALA A 14 8.07 12.20 -4.84
N VAL A 15 7.98 11.45 -3.74
CA VAL A 15 8.16 9.98 -3.75
C VAL A 15 7.09 9.31 -4.61
N ALA A 16 5.83 9.72 -4.51
CA ALA A 16 4.75 9.18 -5.33
C ALA A 16 4.96 9.47 -6.83
N ASP A 17 5.46 10.66 -7.18
CA ASP A 17 5.79 11.05 -8.55
C ASP A 17 6.93 10.19 -9.13
N GLU A 18 7.98 9.95 -8.34
CA GLU A 18 9.06 9.02 -8.68
C GLU A 18 8.51 7.61 -8.95
N TRP A 19 7.67 7.10 -8.04
CA TRP A 19 7.12 5.76 -8.17
C TRP A 19 6.16 5.63 -9.35
N ARG A 20 5.37 6.67 -9.68
CA ARG A 20 4.57 6.66 -10.90
C ARG A 20 5.44 6.51 -12.15
N SER A 21 6.59 7.18 -12.17
CA SER A 21 7.52 7.11 -13.29
C SER A 21 8.21 5.74 -13.39
N LEU A 22 8.52 5.10 -12.26
CA LEU A 22 9.36 3.91 -12.22
C LEU A 22 8.62 2.57 -12.04
N LEU A 23 7.40 2.58 -11.50
CA LEU A 23 6.69 1.37 -11.06
C LEU A 23 5.37 1.12 -11.81
N ILE A 24 4.81 2.09 -12.53
CA ILE A 24 3.57 1.84 -13.28
C ILE A 24 3.81 0.75 -14.33
N GLY A 25 2.95 -0.27 -14.33
CA GLY A 25 3.09 -1.47 -15.16
C GLY A 25 4.07 -2.52 -14.62
N ALA A 26 4.84 -2.21 -13.57
CA ALA A 26 5.75 -3.17 -12.96
C ALA A 26 4.99 -4.34 -12.33
N ARG A 27 5.52 -5.55 -12.48
CA ARG A 27 4.96 -6.76 -11.85
C ARG A 27 5.57 -6.92 -10.46
N ILE A 28 4.75 -7.16 -9.45
CA ILE A 28 5.20 -7.51 -8.11
C ILE A 28 5.56 -8.99 -8.12
N ASP A 29 6.84 -9.31 -8.01
CA ASP A 29 7.35 -10.68 -8.12
C ASP A 29 7.46 -11.38 -6.78
N THR A 30 7.83 -10.65 -5.73
CA THR A 30 8.13 -11.26 -4.43
C THR A 30 7.83 -10.30 -3.30
N VAL A 31 7.22 -10.82 -2.23
CA VAL A 31 7.01 -10.09 -0.97
C VAL A 31 7.82 -10.72 0.15
N ILE A 32 8.60 -9.88 0.85
CA ILE A 32 9.39 -10.27 2.03
C ILE A 32 9.12 -9.33 3.21
N ALA A 33 9.43 -9.81 4.42
CA ALA A 33 9.54 -8.99 5.62
C ALA A 33 11.02 -8.81 5.98
N PRO A 34 11.63 -7.65 5.69
CA PRO A 34 12.99 -7.35 6.13
C PRO A 34 13.10 -7.29 7.66
N THR A 35 12.11 -6.69 8.31
CA THR A 35 11.96 -6.54 9.77
C THR A 35 10.49 -6.77 10.16
N GLU A 36 10.18 -6.85 11.45
CA GLU A 36 8.79 -6.96 11.94
C GLU A 36 7.90 -5.74 11.59
N HIS A 37 8.53 -4.59 11.33
CA HIS A 37 7.85 -3.32 11.03
C HIS A 37 7.99 -2.90 9.57
N ALA A 38 8.54 -3.76 8.70
CA ALA A 38 8.77 -3.43 7.32
C ALA A 38 8.34 -4.53 6.35
N ILE A 39 7.91 -4.11 5.18
CA ILE A 39 7.60 -4.95 4.03
C ILE A 39 8.51 -4.50 2.89
N ALA A 40 9.00 -5.45 2.10
CA ALA A 40 9.64 -5.13 0.83
C ALA A 40 9.01 -5.93 -0.31
N LEU A 41 8.68 -5.21 -1.38
CA LEU A 41 8.13 -5.76 -2.61
C LEU A 41 9.21 -5.70 -3.70
N GLN A 42 9.52 -6.83 -4.33
CA GLN A 42 10.30 -6.83 -5.55
C GLN A 42 9.38 -6.51 -6.72
N CYS A 43 9.69 -5.45 -7.45
CA CYS A 43 8.94 -4.98 -8.60
C CYS A 43 9.82 -5.07 -9.85
N TYR A 44 9.39 -5.84 -10.84
CA TYR A 44 10.01 -5.87 -12.16
C TYR A 44 9.31 -4.89 -13.09
N ALA A 45 9.95 -3.77 -13.37
CA ALA A 45 9.49 -2.81 -14.37
C ALA A 45 9.92 -3.27 -15.76
N PRO A 46 8.99 -3.46 -16.71
CA PRO A 46 9.36 -3.78 -18.08
C PRO A 46 10.18 -2.63 -18.69
N GLY A 47 11.18 -2.98 -19.49
CA GLY A 47 12.00 -1.99 -20.17
C GLY A 47 11.24 -1.32 -21.31
N THR A 48 11.71 -0.16 -21.74
CA THR A 48 11.28 0.48 -22.99
C THR A 48 11.96 -0.19 -24.18
N PRO A 49 11.46 -0.02 -25.42
CA PRO A 49 12.14 -0.54 -26.60
C PRO A 49 13.61 -0.12 -26.64
N GLY A 50 14.53 -1.09 -26.71
CA GLY A 50 15.98 -0.85 -26.66
C GLY A 50 16.60 -0.82 -25.26
N GLN A 51 15.81 -1.01 -24.19
CA GLN A 51 16.30 -1.13 -22.82
C GLN A 51 15.79 -2.39 -22.14
N SER A 52 16.65 -3.02 -21.34
CA SER A 52 16.25 -4.16 -20.50
C SER A 52 15.36 -3.70 -19.35
N GLY A 53 14.40 -4.56 -18.96
CA GLY A 53 13.62 -4.33 -17.75
C GLY A 53 14.49 -4.31 -16.49
N GLN A 54 14.00 -3.64 -15.44
CA GLN A 54 14.76 -3.39 -14.23
C GLN A 54 14.00 -3.90 -13.00
N ASN A 55 14.74 -4.61 -12.15
CA ASN A 55 14.26 -5.01 -10.83
C ASN A 55 14.51 -3.88 -9.83
N ARG A 56 13.50 -3.54 -9.05
CA ARG A 56 13.57 -2.58 -7.95
C ARG A 56 12.90 -3.15 -6.73
N TRP A 57 13.43 -2.83 -5.56
CA TRP A 57 12.80 -3.16 -4.29
C TRP A 57 12.09 -1.93 -3.74
N LEU A 58 10.79 -2.03 -3.56
CA LEU A 58 10.00 -1.06 -2.84
C LEU A 58 10.03 -1.42 -1.36
N TYR A 59 10.72 -0.62 -0.55
CA TYR A 59 10.85 -0.82 0.89
C TYR A 59 9.88 0.09 1.64
N LEU A 60 9.02 -0.50 2.47
CA LEU A 60 7.96 0.16 3.22
C LEU A 60 8.16 -0.13 4.70
N SER A 61 8.48 0.88 5.51
CA SER A 61 8.63 0.77 6.96
C SER A 61 7.53 1.55 7.67
N ALA A 62 6.85 0.87 8.58
CA ALA A 62 5.93 1.45 9.54
C ALA A 62 6.56 1.56 10.94
N HIS A 63 7.89 1.52 11.05
CA HIS A 63 8.59 1.61 12.34
C HIS A 63 8.25 2.94 13.04
N PRO A 64 7.96 2.95 14.36
CA PRO A 64 7.52 4.15 15.07
C PRO A 64 8.41 5.40 14.92
N GLN A 65 9.72 5.20 14.78
CA GLN A 65 10.72 6.27 14.64
C GLN A 65 11.36 6.32 13.24
N LEU A 66 11.26 5.24 12.48
CA LEU A 66 11.98 5.04 11.21
C LEU A 66 11.01 4.73 10.08
N ALA A 67 9.80 5.29 10.16
CA ALA A 67 8.78 5.14 9.15
C ALA A 67 9.24 5.83 7.88
N ARG A 68 9.29 5.08 6.77
CA ARG A 68 9.78 5.56 5.48
C ARG A 68 9.28 4.66 4.37
N ALA A 69 9.22 5.21 3.18
CA ALA A 69 8.97 4.44 1.97
C ALA A 69 9.88 4.93 0.85
N HIS A 70 10.60 4.00 0.21
CA HIS A 70 11.58 4.34 -0.82
C HIS A 70 11.87 3.15 -1.72
N LEU A 71 12.46 3.42 -2.87
CA LEU A 71 13.03 2.42 -3.76
C LEU A 71 14.49 2.14 -3.42
N THR A 72 14.91 0.90 -3.62
CA THR A 72 16.31 0.48 -3.54
C THR A 72 16.62 -0.55 -4.61
N ALA A 73 17.84 -0.50 -5.15
CA ALA A 73 18.33 -1.50 -6.09
C ALA A 73 18.75 -2.80 -5.39
N LEU A 74 19.20 -2.68 -4.12
CA LEU A 74 19.72 -3.81 -3.36
C LEU A 74 18.58 -4.52 -2.64
N LYS A 75 18.61 -5.86 -2.69
CA LYS A 75 17.67 -6.69 -1.93
C LYS A 75 17.82 -6.39 -0.43
N PRO A 76 16.74 -5.97 0.26
CA PRO A 76 16.80 -5.75 1.70
C PRO A 76 17.15 -7.04 2.45
N PRO A 77 17.98 -6.96 3.50
CA PRO A 77 18.28 -8.13 4.32
C PRO A 77 17.01 -8.63 5.00
N LYS A 78 16.85 -9.96 5.03
CA LYS A 78 15.73 -10.61 5.71
C LYS A 78 16.18 -11.03 7.11
N ILE A 79 15.87 -10.21 8.12
CA ILE A 79 16.25 -10.47 9.52
C ILE A 79 15.22 -11.40 10.18
N VAL A 80 13.95 -11.28 9.80
CA VAL A 80 12.87 -12.14 10.33
C VAL A 80 12.92 -13.51 9.67
N SER A 81 13.02 -14.58 10.46
CA SER A 81 13.05 -15.96 9.96
C SER A 81 11.69 -16.37 9.37
N GLU A 82 10.61 -16.17 10.13
CA GLU A 82 9.26 -16.61 9.79
C GLU A 82 8.36 -15.46 9.31
N PRO A 83 7.71 -15.59 8.13
CA PRO A 83 6.82 -14.54 7.63
C PRO A 83 5.55 -14.46 8.50
N SER A 84 5.14 -13.23 8.85
CA SER A 84 3.87 -13.02 9.54
C SER A 84 2.67 -13.39 8.66
N SER A 85 1.50 -13.60 9.28
CA SER A 85 0.24 -13.85 8.58
C SER A 85 -0.09 -12.76 7.55
N PHE A 86 0.22 -11.50 7.87
CA PHE A 86 0.03 -10.39 6.93
C PHE A 86 0.94 -10.50 5.71
N ILE A 87 2.19 -10.94 5.86
CA ILE A 87 3.08 -11.17 4.71
C ILE A 87 2.52 -12.26 3.81
N MET A 88 2.03 -13.36 4.38
CA MET A 88 1.40 -14.43 3.60
C MET A 88 0.15 -13.96 2.87
N LEU A 89 -0.64 -13.07 3.50
CA LEU A 89 -1.77 -12.42 2.86
C LEU A 89 -1.32 -11.57 1.66
N LEU A 90 -0.29 -10.72 1.84
CA LEU A 90 0.24 -9.91 0.74
C LEU A 90 0.77 -10.78 -0.40
N ARG A 91 1.41 -11.91 -0.10
CA ARG A 91 1.85 -12.86 -1.13
C ARG A 91 0.68 -13.38 -1.96
N LYS A 92 -0.37 -13.85 -1.28
CA LYS A 92 -1.58 -14.37 -1.93
C LYS A 92 -2.24 -13.36 -2.87
N TYR A 93 -2.27 -12.08 -2.50
CA TYR A 93 -3.06 -11.08 -3.22
C TYR A 93 -2.23 -10.17 -4.15
N LEU A 94 -0.95 -9.92 -3.84
CA LEU A 94 -0.11 -8.98 -4.59
C LEU A 94 0.93 -9.65 -5.48
N GLU A 95 1.43 -10.86 -5.17
CA GLU A 95 2.40 -11.51 -6.07
C GLU A 95 1.76 -11.83 -7.43
N GLY A 96 2.50 -11.55 -8.50
CA GLY A 96 2.02 -11.66 -9.88
C GLY A 96 1.16 -10.50 -10.37
N THR A 97 0.69 -9.62 -9.47
CA THR A 97 -0.06 -8.42 -9.88
C THR A 97 0.83 -7.38 -10.54
N ARG A 98 0.24 -6.51 -11.34
CA ARG A 98 0.88 -5.34 -11.93
C ARG A 98 0.37 -4.07 -11.29
N ILE A 99 1.28 -3.16 -10.98
CA ILE A 99 0.93 -1.84 -10.45
C ILE A 99 0.23 -1.04 -11.55
N GLU A 100 -1.01 -0.64 -11.30
CA GLU A 100 -1.83 0.16 -12.21
C GLU A 100 -1.73 1.64 -11.91
N ALA A 101 -1.67 2.01 -10.63
CA ALA A 101 -1.64 3.40 -10.19
C ALA A 101 -0.88 3.55 -8.88
N VAL A 102 -0.28 4.72 -8.71
CA VAL A 102 0.26 5.19 -7.42
C VAL A 102 -0.34 6.57 -7.17
N THR A 103 -1.06 6.73 -6.06
CA THR A 103 -1.74 7.98 -5.72
C THR A 103 -1.38 8.45 -4.33
N GLN A 104 -1.28 9.75 -4.13
CA GLN A 104 -1.16 10.37 -2.82
C GLN A 104 -2.37 11.29 -2.64
N PRO A 105 -3.25 11.03 -1.66
CA PRO A 105 -4.35 11.94 -1.35
C PRO A 105 -3.79 13.32 -0.95
N ARG A 106 -4.47 14.38 -1.39
CA ARG A 106 -3.95 15.74 -1.28
C ARG A 106 -3.65 16.09 0.19
N TRP A 107 -2.41 16.54 0.44
CA TRP A 107 -1.91 16.94 1.77
C TRP A 107 -1.83 15.81 2.81
N GLU A 108 -2.07 14.56 2.42
CA GLU A 108 -2.01 13.44 3.36
C GLU A 108 -0.66 12.74 3.33
N ARG A 109 -0.26 12.21 4.49
CA ARG A 109 0.95 11.38 4.59
C ARG A 109 0.64 9.92 4.29
N VAL A 110 0.01 9.71 3.14
CA VAL A 110 -0.48 8.41 2.67
C VAL A 110 -0.08 8.24 1.22
N ILE A 111 0.45 7.07 0.88
CA ILE A 111 0.59 6.62 -0.51
C ILE A 111 -0.28 5.40 -0.71
N GLU A 112 -1.04 5.37 -1.79
CA GLU A 112 -1.82 4.22 -2.22
C GLU A 112 -1.22 3.64 -3.50
N ILE A 113 -1.03 2.32 -3.51
CA ILE A 113 -0.66 1.55 -4.69
C ILE A 113 -1.85 0.71 -5.08
N LEU A 114 -2.35 0.92 -6.28
CA LEU A 114 -3.35 0.04 -6.90
C LEU A 114 -2.62 -0.98 -7.75
N ALA A 115 -2.84 -2.26 -7.49
CA ALA A 115 -2.29 -3.34 -8.28
C ALA A 115 -3.39 -4.30 -8.72
N SER A 116 -3.23 -4.92 -9.89
CA SER A 116 -4.22 -5.84 -10.44
C SER A 116 -3.58 -7.02 -11.14
N HIS A 117 -4.32 -8.12 -11.23
CA HIS A 117 -4.02 -9.18 -12.20
C HIS A 117 -5.24 -9.42 -13.08
N ARG A 118 -4.99 -9.91 -14.30
CA ARG A 118 -6.06 -10.31 -15.22
C ARG A 118 -6.65 -11.63 -14.71
N LYS A 119 -7.96 -11.66 -14.52
CA LYS A 119 -8.72 -12.85 -14.13
C LYS A 119 -9.07 -13.69 -15.35
N ASP A 120 -9.43 -13.01 -16.43
CA ASP A 120 -9.87 -13.61 -17.68
C ASP A 120 -9.21 -12.88 -18.85
N GLN A 121 -8.64 -13.66 -19.77
CA GLN A 121 -7.91 -13.12 -20.93
C GLN A 121 -8.84 -12.62 -22.03
N GLU A 122 -10.02 -13.22 -22.17
CA GLU A 122 -10.99 -12.97 -23.24
C GLU A 122 -11.90 -11.79 -22.88
N THR A 123 -12.39 -11.73 -21.64
CA THR A 123 -13.22 -10.60 -21.18
C THR A 123 -12.40 -9.40 -20.71
N GLY A 124 -11.12 -9.61 -20.39
CA GLY A 124 -10.25 -8.57 -19.85
C GLY A 124 -10.58 -8.17 -18.41
N GLU A 125 -11.37 -8.97 -17.68
CA GLU A 125 -11.70 -8.73 -16.27
C GLU A 125 -10.42 -8.70 -15.40
N ARG A 126 -10.34 -7.73 -14.48
CA ARG A 126 -9.18 -7.54 -13.59
C ARG A 126 -9.62 -7.46 -12.14
N VAL A 127 -9.01 -8.26 -11.29
CA VAL A 127 -9.17 -8.14 -9.83
C VAL A 127 -8.14 -7.15 -9.32
N ARG A 128 -8.59 -6.20 -8.50
CA ARG A 128 -7.77 -5.10 -7.99
C ARG A 128 -7.57 -5.20 -6.49
N TYR A 129 -6.38 -4.81 -6.05
CA TYR A 129 -6.01 -4.70 -4.65
C TYR A 129 -5.36 -3.34 -4.42
N ARG A 130 -5.62 -2.77 -3.25
CA ARG A 130 -5.07 -1.48 -2.84
C ARG A 130 -4.15 -1.69 -1.65
N LEU A 131 -2.89 -1.31 -1.79
CA LEU A 131 -1.94 -1.24 -0.69
C LEU A 131 -1.84 0.22 -0.23
N ILE A 132 -2.24 0.49 1.00
CA ILE A 132 -2.25 1.81 1.61
C ILE A 132 -1.07 1.88 2.58
N ILE A 133 -0.22 2.90 2.42
CA ILE A 133 0.97 3.15 3.23
C ILE A 133 0.75 4.46 3.98
N GLU A 134 0.49 4.38 5.28
CA GLU A 134 0.33 5.53 6.18
C GLU A 134 1.68 5.81 6.86
N ILE A 135 2.25 7.01 6.68
CA ILE A 135 3.53 7.42 7.28
C ILE A 135 3.30 8.54 8.28
N MET A 136 3.07 8.15 9.54
CA MET A 136 2.73 9.05 10.64
C MET A 136 3.55 8.75 11.91
N GLY A 137 4.81 8.33 11.77
CA GLY A 137 5.67 7.93 12.88
C GLY A 137 5.08 6.74 13.65
N ARG A 138 4.74 6.94 14.93
CA ARG A 138 4.14 5.90 15.79
C ARG A 138 2.87 5.31 15.21
N MET A 139 2.06 6.14 14.54
CA MET A 139 0.78 5.74 13.94
C MET A 139 0.92 5.20 12.52
N SER A 140 2.15 5.08 11.99
CA SER A 140 2.36 4.54 10.65
C SER A 140 1.83 3.11 10.53
N ASN A 141 1.25 2.78 9.39
CA ASN A 141 0.71 1.44 9.11
C ASN A 141 0.79 1.11 7.62
N ILE A 142 0.68 -0.17 7.29
CA ILE A 142 0.55 -0.68 5.93
C ILE A 142 -0.67 -1.56 5.89
N ILE A 143 -1.61 -1.28 5.00
CA ILE A 143 -2.95 -1.88 4.98
C ILE A 143 -3.21 -2.38 3.56
N CYS A 144 -3.70 -3.61 3.44
CA CYS A 144 -4.14 -4.19 2.17
C CYS A 144 -5.68 -4.23 2.13
N CYS A 145 -6.28 -3.64 1.11
CA CYS A 145 -7.72 -3.71 0.85
C CYS A 145 -8.02 -4.44 -0.46
N ASP A 146 -9.20 -5.04 -0.56
CA ASP A 146 -9.76 -5.57 -1.80
C ASP A 146 -10.31 -4.45 -2.72
N GLU A 147 -10.89 -4.86 -3.85
CA GLU A 147 -11.47 -3.95 -4.85
C GLU A 147 -12.70 -3.16 -4.33
N HIS A 148 -13.40 -3.68 -3.33
CA HIS A 148 -14.55 -3.02 -2.71
C HIS A 148 -14.14 -2.06 -1.58
N GLY A 149 -12.86 -2.08 -1.20
CA GLY A 149 -12.27 -1.29 -0.14
C GLY A 149 -12.34 -1.95 1.23
N LEU A 150 -12.68 -3.24 1.31
CA LEU A 150 -12.63 -4.00 2.56
C LEU A 150 -11.19 -4.31 2.92
N ILE A 151 -10.84 -4.12 4.20
CA ILE A 151 -9.49 -4.41 4.70
C ILE A 151 -9.31 -5.93 4.77
N LEU A 152 -8.36 -6.43 3.98
CA LEU A 152 -7.92 -7.83 4.01
C LEU A 152 -6.98 -8.08 5.18
N GLY A 153 -6.11 -7.12 5.48
CA GLY A 153 -5.20 -7.17 6.62
C GLY A 153 -4.35 -5.91 6.75
N SER A 154 -3.58 -5.82 7.85
CA SER A 154 -2.65 -4.72 8.10
C SER A 154 -1.40 -5.20 8.83
N LEU A 155 -0.31 -4.45 8.70
CA LEU A 155 0.96 -4.76 9.35
C LEU A 155 0.89 -4.56 10.87
N LYS A 156 0.31 -3.44 11.31
CA LYS A 156 -0.08 -3.23 12.71
C LYS A 156 -1.57 -3.51 12.83
N HIS A 157 -1.94 -4.42 13.73
CA HIS A 157 -3.34 -4.69 14.04
C HIS A 157 -4.01 -3.44 14.60
N ILE A 158 -5.12 -3.04 13.99
CA ILE A 158 -5.98 -1.98 14.51
C ILE A 158 -7.05 -2.69 15.34
N GLY A 159 -6.92 -2.67 16.67
CA GLY A 159 -7.99 -3.15 17.56
C GLY A 159 -9.23 -2.27 17.45
N ALA A 160 -10.42 -2.86 17.60
CA ALA A 160 -11.71 -2.16 17.53
C ALA A 160 -11.84 -1.00 18.53
N GLU A 161 -11.13 -1.08 19.66
CA GLU A 161 -11.20 -0.14 20.79
C GLU A 161 -10.49 1.21 20.52
N ILE A 162 -9.49 1.24 19.65
CA ILE A 162 -8.57 2.38 19.49
C ILE A 162 -9.07 3.36 18.40
N ASN A 163 -10.08 2.98 17.60
CA ASN A 163 -10.51 3.79 16.48
C ASN A 163 -12.03 3.79 16.30
N ARG A 164 -12.71 4.73 16.96
CA ARG A 164 -14.18 4.92 16.87
C ARG A 164 -14.68 5.31 15.46
N TYR A 165 -13.77 5.56 14.51
CA TYR A 165 -14.07 5.75 13.08
C TYR A 165 -13.68 4.56 12.18
N ARG A 166 -13.07 3.50 12.74
CA ARG A 166 -12.70 2.27 12.01
C ARG A 166 -13.13 1.05 12.82
N VAL A 167 -14.40 0.65 12.68
CA VAL A 167 -14.87 -0.65 13.20
C VAL A 167 -14.75 -1.69 12.09
N ILE A 168 -13.89 -2.69 12.29
CA ILE A 168 -14.02 -4.00 11.63
C ILE A 168 -14.52 -4.95 12.71
N ALA A 169 -15.80 -5.29 12.66
CA ALA A 169 -16.42 -6.33 13.48
C ALA A 169 -16.88 -7.46 12.55
N PRO A 170 -16.83 -8.75 12.98
CA PRO A 170 -17.55 -9.82 12.30
C PRO A 170 -19.05 -9.51 12.39
N ARG A 171 -19.74 -9.47 11.25
CA ARG A 171 -21.15 -9.05 11.14
C ARG A 171 -22.10 -9.86 12.04
N PRO A 172 -23.06 -9.21 12.68
CA PRO A 172 -24.46 -9.63 12.66
C PRO A 172 -25.13 -9.05 11.40
N SER A 173 -26.01 -9.84 10.78
CA SER A 173 -26.82 -9.45 9.63
C SER A 173 -27.69 -8.23 9.93
N ASN A 174 -27.70 -7.24 9.02
CA ASN A 174 -28.64 -6.12 8.92
C ASN A 174 -28.28 -4.80 9.62
N VAL A 175 -27.26 -4.05 9.15
CA VAL A 175 -27.31 -2.57 9.08
C VAL A 175 -26.38 -2.07 7.97
N ALA A 176 -26.92 -1.27 7.05
CA ALA A 176 -26.19 -0.59 5.98
C ALA A 176 -25.73 0.82 6.44
N SER A 177 -24.54 0.92 7.03
CA SER A 177 -23.72 2.16 7.04
C SER A 177 -22.45 1.94 7.86
N GLN A 178 -21.46 1.25 7.29
CA GLN A 178 -20.08 1.36 7.78
C GLN A 178 -19.31 2.24 6.80
N VAL A 179 -18.73 3.31 7.34
CA VAL A 179 -17.79 4.16 6.60
C VAL A 179 -16.59 3.28 6.26
N ASN A 180 -16.47 2.92 4.99
CA ASN A 180 -15.39 2.07 4.54
C ASN A 180 -14.10 2.92 4.54
N PRO A 181 -13.11 2.69 5.41
CA PRO A 181 -11.99 3.59 5.57
C PRO A 181 -11.13 3.69 4.30
N CYS A 182 -11.06 2.62 3.49
CA CYS A 182 -10.39 2.68 2.18
C CYS A 182 -11.18 3.51 1.14
N ARG A 183 -12.47 3.83 1.38
CA ARG A 183 -13.27 4.77 0.55
C ARG A 183 -13.21 6.22 1.04
N ALA A 184 -12.79 6.47 2.28
CA ALA A 184 -12.69 7.82 2.83
C ALA A 184 -11.64 8.67 2.07
N TRP A 185 -10.60 8.02 1.56
CA TRP A 185 -9.49 8.65 0.84
C TRP A 185 -9.74 8.79 -0.68
N THR A 186 -10.79 8.16 -1.22
CA THR A 186 -11.11 8.14 -2.66
C THR A 186 -12.15 9.17 -3.09
N ARG A 187 -12.56 10.12 -2.23
CA ARG A 187 -13.54 11.14 -2.65
C ARG A 187 -12.92 12.06 -3.70
N GLN A 188 -13.48 12.04 -4.91
CA GLN A 188 -13.27 13.09 -5.91
C GLN A 188 -13.74 14.45 -5.33
N PRO A 189 -13.13 15.59 -5.74
CA PRO A 189 -13.47 16.91 -5.21
C PRO A 189 -14.93 17.36 -5.41
N SER A 190 -15.71 16.68 -6.25
CA SER A 190 -17.07 17.07 -6.64
C SER A 190 -18.17 16.70 -5.64
N GLN A 191 -17.84 16.09 -4.50
CA GLN A 191 -18.82 15.59 -3.50
C GLN A 191 -18.46 16.05 -2.07
N GLN A 192 -18.16 17.34 -1.90
CA GLN A 192 -18.21 18.00 -0.60
C GLN A 192 -19.60 18.65 -0.44
N PRO A 193 -20.29 18.48 0.71
CA PRO A 193 -21.52 19.22 0.97
C PRO A 193 -21.19 20.72 1.07
N SER A 194 -21.94 21.54 0.35
CA SER A 194 -21.94 22.99 0.52
C SER A 194 -22.42 23.29 1.94
N TRP A 195 -21.54 23.86 2.77
CA TRP A 195 -21.95 24.47 4.02
C TRP A 195 -22.61 25.82 3.66
N SER A 196 -23.93 25.84 3.66
CA SER A 196 -24.76 27.05 3.78
C SER A 196 -24.97 27.40 5.24
#